data_AF-A0AAD6CFH6-F1
#
_entry.id   AF-A0AAD6CFH6-F1
#
_cell.length_a   1.000
_cell.length_b   1.000
_cell.length_c   1.000
_cell.angle_alpha   90.00
_cell.angle_beta   90.00
_cell.angle_gamma   90.00
#
_symmetry.space_group_name_H-M   'P 1'
#
loop_
_entity.id
_entity.type
_entity.pdbx_description
1 polymer ?
#
loop_
_entity_poly.entity_id
_entity_poly.type
_entity_poly.pdbx_seq_one_letter_code
_entity_poly.pdbx_strand_id
1 'polypeptide(L)'
;MALYVDAKMHIAQHKMFHIKTGLPIETSPVFDIQVLFANGLQHPDTETHPGILHFSVHFWEMSATPALALPAADNLRDLVPDAGNLHHMPTHLDVPVGEYCPAVASKTAAVQADEKYLARNDHQEPYCVTTAMTFYGKGIAYAAMSNISEAAKQRVPYLSAAARVPESRRDPNRIVDILKRSNIDARPLIPHRIST
;
A
#
# COMPACT_ATOMS: atom_id res chain seq x y z
N MET A 1 22.71 -1.67 -1.22
CA MET A 1 21.62 -2.66 -1.38
C MET A 1 20.27 -2.02 -1.70
N ALA A 2 19.75 -1.10 -0.87
CA ALA A 2 18.40 -0.53 -1.03
C ALA A 2 18.07 -0.05 -2.46
N LEU A 3 18.92 0.80 -3.06
CA LEU A 3 18.72 1.31 -4.42
C LEU A 3 18.71 0.22 -5.50
N TYR A 4 19.44 -0.88 -5.28
CA TYR A 4 19.47 -1.99 -6.21
C TYR A 4 18.18 -2.82 -6.14
N VAL A 5 17.67 -3.03 -4.92
CA VAL A 5 16.36 -3.67 -4.70
C VAL A 5 15.26 -2.82 -5.31
N ASP A 6 15.25 -1.51 -5.07
CA ASP A 6 14.29 -0.57 -5.67
C ASP A 6 14.28 -0.69 -7.20
N ALA A 7 15.45 -0.59 -7.84
CA ALA A 7 15.57 -0.72 -9.29
C ALA A 7 15.04 -2.07 -9.81
N LYS A 8 15.33 -3.18 -9.11
CA LYS A 8 14.83 -4.53 -9.47
C LYS A 8 13.33 -4.67 -9.22
N MET A 9 12.78 -4.02 -8.20
CA MET A 9 11.34 -4.01 -7.96
C MET A 9 10.60 -3.16 -9.00
N HIS A 10 11.23 -2.07 -9.47
CA HIS A 10 10.65 -1.17 -10.45
C HIS A 10 10.45 -1.82 -11.83
N ILE A 11 11.32 -2.76 -12.24
CA ILE A 11 11.16 -3.48 -13.51
C ILE A 11 10.00 -4.49 -13.49
N ALA A 12 9.47 -4.84 -12.32
CA ALA A 12 8.38 -5.80 -12.13
C ALA A 12 7.42 -5.36 -11.02
N GLN A 13 6.93 -4.12 -11.10
CA GLN A 13 5.99 -3.55 -10.14
C GLN A 13 4.75 -4.43 -9.97
N HIS A 14 4.52 -4.87 -8.73
CA HIS A 14 3.43 -5.78 -8.34
C HIS A 14 3.34 -7.07 -9.17
N LYS A 15 4.50 -7.56 -9.66
CA LYS A 15 4.62 -8.77 -10.47
C LYS A 15 5.65 -9.77 -9.92
N MET A 16 6.01 -9.66 -8.64
CA MET A 16 6.88 -10.64 -7.96
C MET A 16 6.10 -11.89 -7.53
N PHE A 17 4.84 -11.70 -7.13
CA PHE A 17 3.96 -12.75 -6.65
C PHE A 17 2.63 -12.70 -7.39
N HIS A 18 2.03 -13.86 -7.64
CA HIS A 18 0.70 -13.96 -8.21
C HIS A 18 -0.35 -13.47 -7.21
N ILE A 19 -1.14 -12.44 -7.54
CA ILE A 19 -2.14 -11.82 -6.65
C ILE A 19 -3.10 -12.84 -6.00
N LYS A 20 -3.47 -13.91 -6.71
CA LYS A 20 -4.43 -14.91 -6.20
C LYS A 20 -3.82 -15.96 -5.29
N THR A 21 -2.58 -16.35 -5.56
CA THR A 21 -1.96 -17.51 -4.90
C THR A 21 -0.82 -17.12 -3.96
N GLY A 22 -0.29 -15.91 -4.10
CA GLY A 22 0.90 -15.44 -3.39
C GLY A 22 2.18 -16.20 -3.78
N LEU A 23 2.14 -17.04 -4.83
CA LEU A 23 3.30 -17.79 -5.29
C LEU A 23 4.23 -16.91 -6.14
N PRO A 24 5.56 -17.13 -6.09
CA PRO A 24 6.52 -16.40 -6.90
C PRO A 24 6.21 -16.50 -8.40
N ILE A 25 6.37 -15.38 -9.12
CA ILE A 25 6.32 -15.35 -10.58
C ILE A 25 7.74 -15.58 -11.10
N GLU A 26 8.03 -16.76 -11.61
CA GLU A 26 9.40 -17.18 -11.98
C GLU A 26 10.05 -16.32 -13.06
N THR A 27 9.25 -15.68 -13.92
CA THR A 27 9.74 -14.77 -14.98
C THR A 27 10.10 -13.37 -14.47
N SER A 28 9.80 -13.07 -13.21
CA SER A 28 10.16 -11.83 -12.53
C SER A 28 11.50 -12.00 -11.79
N PRO A 29 12.15 -10.92 -11.32
CA PRO A 29 13.39 -11.04 -10.53
C PRO A 29 13.13 -11.46 -9.06
N VAL A 30 12.01 -12.14 -8.77
CA VAL A 30 11.60 -12.53 -7.41
C VAL A 30 12.69 -13.31 -6.68
N PHE A 31 13.32 -14.29 -7.32
CA PHE A 31 14.36 -15.11 -6.69
C PHE A 31 15.67 -14.34 -6.47
N ASP A 32 16.05 -13.46 -7.41
CA ASP A 32 17.20 -12.57 -7.23
C ASP A 32 17.01 -11.72 -5.96
N ILE A 33 15.82 -11.15 -5.78
CA ILE A 33 15.50 -10.27 -4.65
C ILE A 33 15.41 -11.08 -3.33
N GLN A 34 14.87 -12.29 -3.35
CA GLN A 34 14.88 -13.17 -2.17
C GLN A 34 16.31 -13.45 -1.69
N VAL A 35 17.23 -13.75 -2.60
CA VAL A 35 18.64 -13.96 -2.27
C VAL A 35 19.28 -12.68 -1.71
N LEU A 36 18.97 -11.53 -2.29
CA LEU A 36 19.46 -10.24 -1.77
C LEU A 36 18.97 -9.97 -0.34
N PHE A 37 17.70 -10.21 -0.03
CA PHE A 37 17.21 -10.04 1.34
C PHE A 37 17.80 -11.09 2.29
N ALA A 38 17.89 -12.35 1.86
CA ALA A 38 18.46 -13.41 2.69
C ALA A 38 19.91 -13.15 3.10
N ASN A 39 20.73 -12.60 2.19
CA ASN A 39 22.13 -12.26 2.46
C ASN A 39 22.27 -10.87 3.11
N GLY A 40 21.50 -9.91 2.62
CA GLY A 40 21.62 -8.51 3.00
C GLY A 40 21.12 -8.22 4.41
N LEU A 41 20.02 -8.85 4.83
CA LEU A 41 19.47 -8.69 6.18
C LEU A 41 20.35 -9.30 7.28
N GLN A 42 21.42 -10.03 6.93
CA GLN A 42 22.40 -10.52 7.90
C GLN A 42 23.37 -9.43 8.38
N HIS A 43 23.44 -8.30 7.68
CA HIS A 43 24.32 -7.21 8.08
C HIS A 43 23.65 -6.36 9.16
N PRO A 44 24.33 -6.06 10.29
CA PRO A 44 23.72 -5.42 11.46
C PRO A 44 23.10 -4.05 11.15
N ASP A 45 23.71 -3.26 10.27
CA ASP A 45 23.19 -1.94 9.90
C ASP A 45 21.85 -2.00 9.12
N THR A 46 21.41 -3.17 8.66
CA THR A 46 20.16 -3.28 7.89
C THR A 46 18.90 -3.18 8.73
N GLU A 47 18.98 -3.56 10.01
CA GLU A 47 17.87 -3.49 10.95
C GLU A 47 17.43 -2.06 11.26
N THR A 48 18.25 -1.06 10.94
CA THR A 48 17.95 0.36 11.16
C THR A 48 17.99 1.18 9.87
N HIS A 49 18.16 0.54 8.72
CA HIS A 49 18.21 1.23 7.44
C HIS A 49 16.80 1.36 6.84
N PRO A 50 16.19 2.57 6.83
CA PRO A 50 14.78 2.74 6.49
C PRO A 50 14.44 2.21 5.09
N GLY A 51 15.30 2.46 4.09
CA GLY A 51 15.08 1.96 2.74
C GLY A 51 15.08 0.43 2.62
N ILE A 52 15.91 -0.29 3.39
CA ILE A 52 15.99 -1.76 3.29
C ILE A 52 14.73 -2.37 3.90
N LEU A 53 14.35 -1.89 5.08
CA LEU A 53 13.14 -2.34 5.77
C LEU A 53 11.88 -2.01 4.95
N HIS A 54 11.81 -0.80 4.40
CA HIS A 54 10.73 -0.36 3.52
C HIS A 54 10.55 -1.28 2.31
N PHE A 55 11.62 -1.56 1.57
CA PHE A 55 11.54 -2.44 0.40
C PHE A 55 11.31 -3.91 0.77
N SER A 56 11.78 -4.36 1.94
CA SER A 56 11.46 -5.70 2.45
C SER A 56 9.95 -5.87 2.63
N VAL A 57 9.30 -4.89 3.25
CA VAL A 57 7.84 -4.89 3.42
C VAL A 57 7.11 -4.97 2.08
N HIS A 58 7.42 -4.07 1.14
CA HIS A 58 6.78 -4.10 -0.18
C HIS A 58 7.03 -5.37 -0.96
N PHE A 59 8.20 -5.97 -0.81
CA PHE A 59 8.52 -7.21 -1.51
C PHE A 59 7.59 -8.34 -1.05
N TRP A 60 7.38 -8.50 0.26
CA TRP A 60 6.64 -9.62 0.82
C TRP A 60 5.12 -9.42 0.90
N GLU A 61 4.60 -8.20 0.73
CA GLU A 61 3.17 -7.85 0.97
C GLU A 61 2.15 -8.65 0.14
N MET A 62 2.53 -9.11 -1.06
CA MET A 62 1.69 -9.93 -1.94
C MET A 62 2.06 -11.42 -1.94
N SER A 63 3.04 -11.82 -1.14
CA SER A 63 3.46 -13.23 -1.06
C SER A 63 2.43 -14.07 -0.29
N ALA A 64 2.52 -15.39 -0.42
CA ALA A 64 1.79 -16.33 0.43
C ALA A 64 2.33 -16.39 1.87
N THR A 65 3.46 -15.72 2.14
CA THR A 65 4.18 -15.77 3.40
C THR A 65 4.61 -14.37 3.87
N PRO A 66 3.68 -13.39 3.99
CA PRO A 66 4.02 -12.02 4.36
C PRO A 66 4.63 -11.93 5.77
N ALA A 67 4.31 -12.90 6.64
CA ALA A 67 4.83 -13.00 7.99
C ALA A 67 6.38 -13.05 8.06
N LEU A 68 7.07 -13.48 6.98
CA LEU A 68 8.54 -13.51 6.94
C LEU A 68 9.18 -12.13 7.09
N ALA A 69 8.46 -11.05 6.78
CA ALA A 69 8.97 -9.69 6.86
C ALA A 69 8.44 -8.89 8.06
N LEU A 70 7.73 -9.53 9.00
CA LEU A 70 7.28 -8.86 10.23
C LEU A 70 8.43 -8.24 11.04
N PRO A 71 9.60 -8.89 11.21
CA PRO A 71 10.72 -8.23 11.90
C PRO A 71 11.17 -6.94 11.21
N ALA A 72 11.17 -6.91 9.88
CA ALA A 72 11.50 -5.70 9.13
C ALA A 72 10.44 -4.60 9.30
N ALA A 73 9.16 -4.98 9.31
CA ALA A 73 8.06 -4.07 9.59
C ALA A 73 8.15 -3.49 11.00
N ASP A 74 8.44 -4.32 12.01
CA ASP A 74 8.53 -3.88 13.40
C ASP A 74 9.72 -2.94 13.62
N ASN A 75 10.88 -3.25 13.01
CA ASN A 75 12.04 -2.35 13.04
C ASN A 75 11.81 -1.02 12.32
N LEU A 76 10.88 -0.98 11.35
CA LEU A 76 10.54 0.25 10.63
C LEU A 76 9.61 1.17 11.45
N ARG A 77 8.87 0.63 12.41
CA ARG A 77 7.98 1.43 13.28
C ARG A 77 8.83 2.43 14.05
N ASP A 78 8.39 3.68 14.04
CA ASP A 78 8.99 4.81 14.76
C ASP A 78 10.44 5.19 14.38
N LEU A 79 11.06 4.46 13.44
CA LEU A 79 12.44 4.70 12.98
C LEU A 79 12.62 6.08 12.33
N VAL A 80 11.60 6.55 11.61
CA VAL A 80 11.59 7.87 10.96
C VAL A 80 10.27 8.58 11.31
N PRO A 81 10.19 9.24 12.48
CA PRO A 81 8.91 9.62 13.09
C PRO A 81 8.13 10.71 12.33
N ASP A 82 8.82 11.52 11.53
CA ASP A 82 8.20 12.56 10.71
C ASP A 82 7.83 12.06 9.29
N ALA A 83 8.08 10.78 8.99
CA ALA A 83 7.71 10.17 7.71
C ALA A 83 6.44 9.33 7.87
N GLY A 84 5.26 9.95 7.68
CA GLY A 84 3.99 9.23 7.75
C GLY A 84 3.91 8.06 6.76
N ASN A 85 4.59 8.16 5.62
CA ASN A 85 4.79 7.03 4.72
C ASN A 85 5.47 5.84 5.43
N LEU A 86 6.56 6.03 6.17
CA LEU A 86 7.25 4.92 6.82
C LEU A 86 6.46 4.37 8.01
N HIS A 87 5.70 5.21 8.72
CA HIS A 87 4.77 4.73 9.74
C HIS A 87 3.66 3.84 9.16
N HIS A 88 3.14 4.12 7.96
CA HIS A 88 2.08 3.28 7.39
C HIS A 88 2.62 1.96 6.82
N MET A 89 3.89 1.91 6.42
CA MET A 89 4.46 0.78 5.70
C MET A 89 4.24 -0.58 6.37
N PRO A 90 4.50 -0.75 7.68
CA PRO A 90 4.25 -2.01 8.37
C PRO A 90 2.85 -2.61 8.17
N THR A 91 1.84 -1.75 7.92
CA THR A 91 0.45 -2.18 7.78
C THR A 91 0.17 -2.98 6.50
N HIS A 92 1.08 -2.95 5.52
CA HIS A 92 1.04 -3.83 4.35
C HIS A 92 1.30 -5.29 4.70
N LEU A 93 1.91 -5.58 5.86
CA LEU A 93 2.02 -6.95 6.40
C LEU A 93 1.00 -7.21 7.49
N ASP A 94 0.79 -6.24 8.39
CA ASP A 94 -0.12 -6.40 9.54
C ASP A 94 -1.52 -6.85 9.10
N VAL A 95 -2.08 -6.21 8.07
CA VAL A 95 -3.44 -6.51 7.61
C VAL A 95 -3.54 -7.91 7.00
N PRO A 96 -2.68 -8.33 6.04
CA PRO A 96 -2.70 -9.69 5.52
C PRO A 96 -2.48 -10.80 6.57
N VAL A 97 -1.71 -10.56 7.63
CA VAL A 97 -1.52 -11.54 8.70
C VAL A 97 -2.60 -11.48 9.80
N GLY A 98 -3.52 -10.51 9.73
CA GLY A 98 -4.64 -10.36 10.67
C GLY A 98 -4.33 -9.53 11.91
N GLU A 99 -3.21 -8.84 11.96
CA GLU A 99 -2.75 -7.99 13.07
C GLU A 99 -3.35 -6.57 12.98
N TYR A 100 -4.67 -6.45 13.19
CA TYR A 100 -5.38 -5.19 12.97
C TYR A 100 -5.09 -4.11 14.04
N CYS A 101 -4.82 -4.48 15.29
CA CYS A 101 -4.46 -3.55 16.36
C CYS A 101 -3.19 -2.74 16.06
N PRO A 102 -2.02 -3.38 15.78
CA PRO A 102 -0.81 -2.64 15.42
C PRO A 102 -0.96 -1.88 14.10
N ALA A 103 -1.79 -2.37 13.16
CA ALA A 103 -2.11 -1.63 11.95
C ALA A 103 -2.81 -0.29 12.26
N VAL A 104 -3.79 -0.28 13.18
CA VAL A 104 -4.47 0.95 13.62
C VAL A 104 -3.50 1.91 14.31
N ALA A 105 -2.60 1.40 15.17
CA ALA A 105 -1.60 2.22 15.85
C ALA A 105 -0.66 2.90 14.84
N SER A 106 -0.09 2.12 13.92
CA SER A 106 0.85 2.59 12.90
C SER A 106 0.21 3.61 11.94
N LYS A 107 -1.04 3.37 11.53
CA LYS A 107 -1.82 4.33 10.75
C LYS A 107 -2.15 5.60 11.53
N THR A 108 -2.33 5.52 12.84
CA THR A 108 -2.57 6.71 13.67
C THR A 108 -1.32 7.57 13.75
N ALA A 109 -0.15 6.97 13.96
CA ALA A 109 1.14 7.67 13.92
C ALA A 109 1.39 8.29 12.53
N ALA A 110 1.06 7.57 11.45
CA ALA A 110 1.19 8.08 10.08
C ALA A 110 0.36 9.35 9.84
N VAL A 111 -0.92 9.36 10.27
CA VAL A 111 -1.77 10.56 10.18
C VAL A 111 -1.19 11.71 10.99
N GLN A 112 -0.71 11.46 12.20
CA GLN A 112 -0.12 12.51 13.04
C GLN A 112 1.11 13.15 12.39
N ALA A 113 1.99 12.34 11.78
CA ALA A 113 3.15 12.83 11.04
C ALA A 113 2.75 13.65 9.81
N ASP A 114 1.81 13.14 9.00
CA ASP A 114 1.31 13.84 7.81
C ASP A 114 0.62 15.17 8.18
N GLU A 115 -0.22 15.19 9.22
CA GLU A 115 -0.91 16.39 9.71
C GLU A 115 0.07 17.44 10.24
N LYS A 116 1.13 17.02 10.95
CA LYS A 116 2.21 17.91 11.38
C LYS A 116 2.93 18.56 10.20
N TYR A 117 3.15 17.83 9.12
CA TYR A 117 3.73 18.36 7.89
C TYR A 117 2.78 19.35 7.20
N LEU A 118 1.51 18.96 7.01
CA LEU A 118 0.48 19.77 6.35
C LEU A 118 0.19 21.08 7.10
N ALA A 119 0.30 21.09 8.43
CA ALA A 119 0.14 22.30 9.23
C ALA A 119 1.26 23.34 9.02
N ARG A 120 2.41 22.92 8.46
CA ARG A 120 3.61 23.75 8.30
C ARG A 120 3.93 24.10 6.85
N ASN A 121 3.26 23.47 5.89
CA ASN A 121 3.60 23.55 4.47
C ASN A 121 2.33 23.63 3.61
N ASP A 122 2.34 24.54 2.63
CA ASP A 122 1.24 24.70 1.67
C ASP A 122 1.22 23.59 0.59
N HIS A 123 2.30 22.82 0.47
CA HIS A 123 2.45 21.74 -0.50
C HIS A 123 1.86 20.41 0.01
N GLN A 124 0.58 20.18 -0.28
CA GLN A 124 -0.18 19.02 0.21
C GLN A 124 -0.06 17.77 -0.69
N GLU A 125 0.54 17.90 -1.87
CA GLU A 125 0.40 16.94 -2.98
C GLU A 125 0.92 15.51 -2.73
N PRO A 126 2.04 15.26 -2.01
CA PRO A 126 2.46 13.89 -1.74
C PRO A 126 1.70 13.26 -0.56
N TYR A 127 1.19 14.07 0.38
CA TYR A 127 0.61 13.62 1.64
C TYR A 127 -0.92 13.43 1.59
N CYS A 128 -1.61 14.10 0.66
CA CYS A 128 -3.08 13.99 0.56
C CYS A 128 -3.55 12.55 0.25
N VAL A 129 -2.84 11.83 -0.64
CA VAL A 129 -3.15 10.43 -1.00
C VAL A 129 -2.88 9.49 0.17
N THR A 130 -1.71 9.60 0.79
CA THR A 130 -1.31 8.73 1.92
C THR A 130 -2.24 8.94 3.11
N THR A 131 -2.57 10.19 3.44
CA THR A 131 -3.51 10.50 4.53
C THR A 131 -4.90 9.92 4.25
N ALA A 132 -5.43 10.06 3.01
CA ALA A 132 -6.72 9.49 2.65
C ALA A 132 -6.72 7.95 2.76
N MET A 133 -5.73 7.29 2.17
CA MET A 133 -5.59 5.83 2.25
C MET A 133 -5.40 5.33 3.69
N THR A 134 -4.77 6.14 4.54
CA THR A 134 -4.56 5.82 5.94
C THR A 134 -5.87 5.82 6.73
N PHE A 135 -6.73 6.85 6.56
CA PHE A 135 -8.06 6.85 7.17
C PHE A 135 -8.94 5.70 6.67
N TYR A 136 -8.91 5.43 5.36
CA TYR A 136 -9.63 4.29 4.78
C TYR A 136 -9.18 2.96 5.40
N GLY A 137 -7.86 2.74 5.47
CA GLY A 137 -7.28 1.55 6.08
C GLY A 137 -7.60 1.40 7.57
N LYS A 138 -7.63 2.50 8.34
CA LYS A 138 -8.09 2.48 9.74
C LYS A 138 -9.54 2.02 9.84
N GLY A 139 -10.40 2.51 8.95
CA GLY A 139 -11.82 2.12 8.91
C GLY A 139 -11.99 0.60 8.70
N ILE A 140 -11.23 0.03 7.75
CA ILE A 140 -11.21 -1.41 7.50
C ILE A 140 -10.72 -2.18 8.73
N ALA A 141 -9.59 -1.77 9.32
CA ALA A 141 -9.01 -2.46 10.47
C ALA A 141 -9.96 -2.45 11.68
N TYR A 142 -10.60 -1.32 11.99
CA TYR A 142 -11.62 -1.27 13.03
C TYR A 142 -12.83 -2.15 12.73
N ALA A 143 -13.30 -2.17 11.48
CA ALA A 143 -14.42 -3.03 11.09
C ALA A 143 -14.07 -4.52 11.20
N ALA A 144 -12.84 -4.92 10.84
CA ALA A 144 -12.35 -6.29 10.99
C ALA A 144 -12.31 -6.72 12.47
N MET A 145 -12.02 -5.78 13.39
CA MET A 145 -12.10 -6.00 14.84
C MET A 145 -13.51 -5.85 15.41
N SER A 146 -14.55 -5.76 14.57
CA SER A 146 -15.95 -5.53 14.97
C SER A 146 -16.19 -4.22 15.75
N ASN A 147 -15.27 -3.26 15.67
CA ASN A 147 -15.40 -1.95 16.29
C ASN A 147 -16.05 -0.96 15.33
N ILE A 148 -17.36 -1.14 15.09
CA ILE A 148 -18.12 -0.40 14.08
C ILE A 148 -18.18 1.10 14.38
N SER A 149 -18.20 1.47 15.67
CA SER A 149 -18.19 2.89 16.09
C SER A 149 -16.90 3.59 15.67
N GLU A 150 -15.74 3.00 15.95
CA GLU A 150 -14.45 3.58 15.54
C GLU A 150 -14.25 3.56 14.03
N ALA A 151 -14.76 2.53 13.35
CA ALA A 151 -14.74 2.46 11.88
C ALA A 151 -15.55 3.62 11.27
N ALA A 152 -16.75 3.90 11.79
CA ALA A 152 -17.60 4.98 11.33
C ALA A 152 -16.95 6.36 11.53
N LYS A 153 -16.20 6.56 12.64
CA LYS A 153 -15.46 7.80 12.91
C LYS A 153 -14.41 8.11 11.84
N GLN A 154 -13.87 7.12 11.13
CA GLN A 154 -12.86 7.36 10.09
C GLN A 154 -13.46 7.93 8.79
N ARG A 155 -14.78 7.87 8.60
CA ARG A 155 -15.44 8.29 7.35
C ARG A 155 -15.31 9.78 7.07
N VAL A 156 -15.53 10.63 8.06
CA VAL A 156 -15.45 12.10 7.88
C VAL A 156 -14.02 12.55 7.59
N PRO A 157 -13.00 12.14 8.37
CA PRO A 157 -11.60 12.44 8.04
C PRO A 157 -11.16 11.89 6.68
N TYR A 158 -11.60 10.68 6.31
CA TYR A 158 -11.34 10.12 4.98
C TYR A 158 -11.88 11.01 3.86
N LEU A 159 -13.16 11.40 3.92
CA LEU A 159 -13.78 12.24 2.89
C LEU A 159 -13.10 13.61 2.79
N SER A 160 -12.75 14.21 3.94
CA SER A 160 -12.00 15.48 3.99
C SER A 160 -10.62 15.34 3.33
N ALA A 161 -9.88 14.29 3.66
CA ALA A 161 -8.57 14.04 3.06
C ALA A 161 -8.66 13.73 1.56
N ALA A 162 -9.62 12.90 1.15
CA ALA A 162 -9.85 12.52 -0.24
C ALA A 162 -10.24 13.71 -1.14
N ALA A 163 -10.95 14.70 -0.58
CA ALA A 163 -11.29 15.94 -1.29
C ALA A 163 -10.04 16.76 -1.68
N ARG A 164 -8.93 16.61 -0.95
CA ARG A 164 -7.64 17.28 -1.24
C ARG A 164 -6.80 16.54 -2.29
N VAL A 165 -7.16 15.31 -2.65
CA VAL A 165 -6.42 14.53 -3.66
C VAL A 165 -6.76 15.05 -5.06
N PRO A 166 -5.78 15.59 -5.82
CA PRO A 166 -6.02 16.11 -7.17
C PRO A 166 -6.37 14.97 -8.13
N GLU A 167 -7.15 15.26 -9.17
CA GLU A 167 -7.59 14.23 -10.14
C GLU A 167 -6.40 13.51 -10.79
N SER A 168 -5.27 14.20 -11.02
CA SER A 168 -4.03 13.63 -11.56
C SER A 168 -3.39 12.54 -10.69
N ARG A 169 -3.78 12.47 -9.40
CA ARG A 169 -3.26 11.52 -8.41
C ARG A 169 -4.32 10.56 -7.89
N ARG A 170 -5.56 10.68 -8.38
CA ARG A 170 -6.59 9.65 -8.19
C ARG A 170 -6.21 8.51 -9.13
N ASP A 171 -6.04 7.32 -8.56
CA ASP A 171 -5.52 6.12 -9.21
C ASP A 171 -6.07 5.97 -10.65
N PRO A 172 -5.22 5.89 -11.71
CA PRO A 172 -5.66 5.67 -13.09
C PRO A 172 -6.28 4.28 -13.31
N ASN A 173 -6.35 3.45 -12.27
CA ASN A 173 -6.98 2.14 -12.26
C ASN A 173 -8.45 2.17 -11.84
N ARG A 174 -9.21 3.21 -12.23
CA ARG A 174 -10.67 3.09 -12.18
C ARG A 174 -11.08 1.93 -13.08
N ILE A 175 -11.98 1.06 -12.61
CA ILE A 175 -12.62 0.02 -13.45
C ILE A 175 -13.12 0.61 -14.78
N VAL A 176 -13.62 1.86 -14.77
CA VAL A 176 -14.08 2.56 -15.98
C VAL A 176 -12.96 2.88 -16.97
N ASP A 177 -11.72 3.06 -16.52
CA ASP A 177 -10.58 3.40 -17.39
C ASP A 177 -9.84 2.15 -17.88
N ILE A 178 -9.90 1.04 -17.13
CA ILE A 178 -9.52 -0.30 -17.62
C ILE A 178 -10.45 -0.72 -18.76
N LEU A 179 -11.77 -0.53 -18.59
CA LEU A 179 -12.79 -0.85 -19.61
C LEU A 179 -12.64 -0.02 -20.89
N LYS A 180 -12.18 1.24 -20.78
CA LYS A 180 -11.89 2.10 -21.95
C LYS A 180 -10.61 1.69 -22.69
N ARG A 181 -9.62 1.13 -21.99
CA ARG A 181 -8.34 0.67 -22.59
C ARG A 181 -8.48 -0.71 -23.22
N SER A 182 -9.40 -1.54 -22.74
CA SER A 182 -9.77 -2.82 -23.35
C SER A 182 -10.79 -2.58 -24.47
N ASN A 183 -10.35 -2.04 -25.60
CA ASN A 183 -11.16 -1.77 -26.79
C ASN A 183 -11.91 -3.02 -27.31
N ILE A 184 -12.95 -3.44 -26.60
CA ILE A 184 -14.05 -4.27 -27.06
C ILE A 184 -15.08 -3.25 -27.50
N ASP A 185 -15.09 -3.00 -28.80
CA ASP A 185 -16.14 -2.27 -29.52
C ASP A 185 -17.51 -2.55 -28.89
N ALA A 186 -18.03 -1.58 -28.14
CA ALA A 186 -19.46 -1.49 -27.89
C ALA A 186 -20.12 -1.05 -29.20
N ARG A 187 -20.21 -1.97 -30.17
CA ARG A 187 -21.12 -1.78 -31.30
C ARG A 187 -22.53 -1.68 -30.71
N PRO A 188 -23.30 -0.63 -31.05
CA PRO A 188 -24.65 -0.50 -30.53
C PRO A 188 -25.49 -1.68 -31.02
N LEU A 189 -26.15 -2.37 -30.09
CA LEU A 189 -27.15 -3.37 -30.39
C LEU A 189 -28.26 -2.69 -31.20
N ILE A 190 -28.42 -3.10 -32.46
CA ILE A 190 -29.52 -2.68 -33.33
C ILE A 190 -30.83 -3.18 -32.68
N PRO A 191 -31.84 -2.33 -32.46
CA PRO A 191 -33.11 -2.79 -31.93
C PRO A 191 -33.83 -3.63 -33.00
N HIS A 192 -34.03 -4.91 -32.72
CA HIS A 192 -34.91 -5.74 -33.53
C HIS A 192 -36.35 -5.25 -33.38
N ARG A 193 -36.85 -4.66 -34.46
CA ARG A 193 -38.26 -4.31 -34.68
C ARG A 193 -39.05 -5.63 -34.73
N ILE A 194 -39.88 -5.89 -33.72
CA ILE A 194 -40.90 -6.94 -33.82
C ILE A 194 -42.00 -6.37 -34.73
N SER A 195 -42.17 -6.97 -35.89
CA SER A 195 -43.28 -6.69 -36.80
C SER A 195 -44.06 -7.98 -36.97
N THR A 196 -45.38 -7.83 -36.74
CA THR A 196 -46.52 -8.76 -36.86
C THR A 196 -46.55 -9.96 -35.94
#